data_AF-A0A8C5UAS3-F1
#
_entry.id   AF-A0A8C5UAS3-F1
#
_cell.length_a   1.000
_cell.length_b   1.000
_cell.length_c   1.000
_cell.angle_alpha   90.00
_cell.angle_beta   90.00
_cell.angle_gamma   90.00
#
_symmetry.space_group_name_H-M   'P 1'
#
loop_
_entity.id
_entity.type
_entity.pdbx_description
1 polymer ?
#
loop_
_entity_poly.entity_id
_entity_poly.type
_entity_poly.pdbx_seq_one_letter_code
_entity_poly.pdbx_strand_id
1 'polypeptide(L)'
;MKPRWSRVRGLRGLCQRENPALRGGRRDPGRATPRIAVDEGDVLPGALRIVRQLRPAWEPAAVKTKLFTDGITNKLVACYTDEGMADAVLVRVYGRKTELLVDRETELRNFQVLRAHGCAPDLYCAFQNGLCYQFLPGIALGPDHVRDPCIFRLVAREMARVHAIHANGSLPRPMLWQKLHKYLTLVKTDLSPDVPSPQALEQELLWMKETLPPLGSPVVLCHNDLLCKNIIYDRTRGPGES
;
A
#
# COMPACT_ATOMS: atom_id res chain seq x y z
N MET A 1 0.74 -8.38 -1.48
CA MET A 1 0.25 -7.43 -0.46
C MET A 1 0.60 -6.02 -0.91
N LYS A 2 -0.35 -5.31 -1.53
CA LYS A 2 -0.18 -3.88 -1.81
C LYS A 2 0.16 -3.14 -0.50
N PRO A 3 0.85 -1.99 -0.52
CA PRO A 3 1.38 -1.34 0.69
C PRO A 3 0.34 -1.26 1.82
N ARG A 4 0.77 -1.18 3.07
CA ARG A 4 -0.14 -0.93 4.20
C ARG A 4 -0.58 0.54 4.08
N TRP A 5 -1.74 0.81 3.49
CA TRP A 5 -2.05 2.15 2.93
C TRP A 5 -2.84 3.09 3.81
N SER A 6 -3.55 2.64 4.84
CA SER A 6 -4.46 3.56 5.53
C SER A 6 -3.90 3.93 6.90
N ARG A 7 -3.29 5.12 6.94
CA ARG A 7 -3.01 5.84 8.18
C ARG A 7 -4.32 6.38 8.70
N VAL A 8 -4.90 5.74 9.72
CA VAL A 8 -6.12 6.19 10.37
C VAL A 8 -5.81 7.38 11.27
N ARG A 9 -6.05 8.62 10.80
CA ARG A 9 -5.69 9.85 11.51
C ARG A 9 -6.81 10.32 12.45
N GLY A 10 -6.45 10.60 13.70
CA GLY A 10 -7.17 11.54 14.57
C GLY A 10 -6.84 13.00 14.20
N LEU A 11 -7.85 13.87 14.23
CA LEU A 11 -7.71 15.29 13.89
C LEU A 11 -6.79 16.02 14.89
N ARG A 12 -5.79 16.74 14.35
CA ARG A 12 -5.42 18.08 14.81
C ARG A 12 -5.23 18.97 13.60
N GLY A 13 -5.66 20.21 13.79
CA GLY A 13 -5.90 21.19 12.75
C GLY A 13 -4.70 21.47 11.86
N LEU A 14 -5.05 21.99 10.68
CA LEU A 14 -4.35 23.08 10.01
C LEU A 14 -3.30 23.73 10.91
N CYS A 15 -2.08 23.25 10.82
CA CYS A 15 -0.92 24.05 11.16
C CYS A 15 0.06 23.79 10.02
N GLN A 16 -0.07 24.63 9.00
CA GLN A 16 1.10 25.09 8.28
C GLN A 16 2.10 25.59 9.32
N ARG A 17 2.97 24.71 9.80
CA ARG A 17 4.26 25.11 10.33
C ARG A 17 5.25 24.53 9.36
N GLU A 18 5.67 25.41 8.45
CA GLU A 18 6.89 25.25 7.70
C GLU A 18 7.96 24.74 8.66
N ASN A 19 8.45 23.52 8.42
CA ASN A 19 9.62 23.02 9.13
C ASN A 19 10.83 23.75 8.53
N PRO A 20 11.49 24.69 9.24
CA PRO A 20 12.58 25.48 8.67
C PRO A 20 13.82 24.64 8.37
N ALA A 21 13.90 23.42 8.92
CA ALA A 21 14.99 22.47 8.69
C ALA A 21 14.88 21.65 7.39
N LEU A 22 13.87 21.89 6.56
CA LEU A 22 13.74 21.30 5.20
C LEU A 22 13.85 22.35 4.08
N ARG A 23 14.46 23.52 4.36
CA ARG A 23 14.92 24.44 3.31
C ARG A 23 16.19 23.89 2.65
N GLY A 24 16.01 22.85 1.84
CA GLY A 24 17.09 22.19 1.12
C GLY A 24 16.61 20.98 0.32
N GLY A 25 15.43 21.08 -0.31
CA GLY A 25 14.86 19.99 -1.07
C GLY A 25 14.04 20.49 -2.25
N ARG A 26 14.62 21.36 -3.08
CA ARG A 26 14.14 21.53 -4.45
C ARG A 26 14.14 20.13 -5.10
N ARG A 27 13.07 19.80 -5.82
CA ARG A 27 12.91 18.55 -6.57
C ARG A 27 14.20 18.20 -7.33
N ASP A 28 14.70 16.99 -7.17
CA ASP A 28 15.57 16.36 -8.16
C ASP A 28 14.74 15.35 -8.98
N PRO A 29 14.46 15.60 -10.26
CA PRO A 29 13.81 14.65 -11.16
C PRO A 29 14.71 13.45 -11.54
N GLY A 30 15.93 13.36 -11.03
CA GLY A 30 16.98 12.47 -11.54
C GLY A 30 17.46 11.35 -10.61
N ARG A 31 16.85 11.07 -9.45
CA ARG A 31 17.33 9.95 -8.62
C ARG A 31 16.99 8.62 -9.29
N ALA A 32 17.96 8.09 -10.04
CA ALA A 32 17.87 6.82 -10.75
C ALA A 32 17.24 5.74 -9.85
N THR A 33 16.16 5.13 -10.33
CA THR A 33 15.59 3.95 -9.67
C THR A 33 16.70 2.91 -9.55
N PRO A 34 17.05 2.44 -8.35
CA PRO A 34 18.09 1.44 -8.20
C PRO A 34 17.76 0.23 -9.08
N ARG A 35 18.65 -0.10 -10.02
CA ARG A 35 18.56 -1.32 -10.84
C ARG A 35 18.99 -2.54 -10.03
N ILE A 36 18.42 -2.68 -8.84
CA ILE A 36 18.69 -3.77 -7.91
C ILE A 36 17.47 -4.69 -7.92
N ALA A 37 17.71 -5.96 -8.29
CA ALA A 37 16.81 -7.05 -7.97
C ALA A 37 17.18 -7.62 -6.61
N VAL A 38 16.19 -7.81 -5.74
CA VAL A 38 16.35 -8.48 -4.45
C VAL A 38 15.93 -9.94 -4.60
N ASP A 39 16.73 -10.88 -4.09
CA ASP A 39 16.32 -12.27 -4.06
C ASP A 39 15.11 -12.45 -3.12
N GLU A 40 14.08 -13.11 -3.62
CA GLU A 40 12.90 -13.42 -2.84
C GLU A 40 13.15 -14.57 -1.85
N GLY A 41 14.12 -15.45 -2.12
CA GLY A 41 14.54 -16.52 -1.20
C GLY A 41 15.20 -15.94 0.05
N ASP A 42 16.12 -15.01 -0.14
CA ASP A 42 16.82 -14.26 0.90
C ASP A 42 16.82 -12.75 0.62
N VAL A 43 15.90 -12.04 1.29
CA VAL A 43 15.65 -10.61 1.04
C VAL A 43 16.65 -9.69 1.74
N LEU A 44 17.34 -10.16 2.79
CA LEU A 44 18.14 -9.29 3.65
C LEU A 44 19.36 -8.67 2.94
N PRO A 45 20.18 -9.42 2.18
CA PRO A 45 21.32 -8.83 1.48
C PRO A 45 20.92 -7.76 0.47
N GLY A 46 19.83 -8.02 -0.27
CA GLY A 46 19.29 -7.06 -1.24
C GLY A 46 18.71 -5.81 -0.57
N ALA A 47 17.99 -5.98 0.54
CA ALA A 47 17.44 -4.87 1.32
C ALA A 47 18.55 -3.96 1.86
N LEU A 48 19.61 -4.53 2.46
CA LEU A 48 20.75 -3.77 2.97
C LEU A 48 21.50 -3.01 1.87
N ARG A 49 21.66 -3.61 0.67
CA ARG A 49 22.25 -2.93 -0.49
C ARG A 49 21.44 -1.70 -0.91
N ILE A 50 20.11 -1.80 -0.93
CA ILE A 50 19.24 -0.66 -1.25
C ILE A 50 19.35 0.41 -0.17
N VAL A 51 19.28 0.01 1.11
CA VAL A 51 19.35 0.94 2.25
C VAL A 51 20.68 1.69 2.28
N ARG A 52 21.80 1.04 1.97
CA ARG A 52 23.12 1.69 1.86
C ARG A 52 23.14 2.83 0.83
N GLN A 53 22.38 2.71 -0.27
CA GLN A 53 22.22 3.80 -1.24
C GLN A 53 21.22 4.88 -0.77
N LEU A 54 20.19 4.49 -0.02
CA LEU A 54 19.17 5.42 0.51
C LEU A 54 19.65 6.21 1.73
N ARG A 55 20.57 5.66 2.52
CA ARG A 55 21.10 6.18 3.78
C ARG A 55 22.62 5.93 3.82
N PRO A 56 23.41 6.63 3.00
CA PRO A 56 24.86 6.42 2.95
C PRO A 56 25.57 6.79 4.25
N ALA A 57 24.93 7.61 5.10
CA ALA A 57 25.44 7.99 6.42
C ALA A 57 25.18 6.96 7.53
N TRP A 58 24.43 5.88 7.26
CA TRP A 58 24.23 4.82 8.23
C TRP A 58 25.46 3.91 8.28
N GLU A 59 25.99 3.71 9.49
CA GLU A 59 27.05 2.73 9.72
C GLU A 59 26.52 1.31 9.47
N PRO A 60 27.08 0.54 8.52
CA PRO A 60 26.52 -0.75 8.13
C PRO A 60 26.38 -1.75 9.29
N ALA A 61 27.30 -1.73 10.25
CA ALA A 61 27.28 -2.61 11.42
C ALA A 61 26.20 -2.22 12.45
N ALA A 62 25.72 -0.97 12.43
CA ALA A 62 24.67 -0.49 13.32
C ALA A 62 23.26 -0.72 12.77
N VAL A 63 23.12 -1.11 11.50
CA VAL A 63 21.82 -1.34 10.86
C VAL A 63 21.20 -2.63 11.40
N LYS A 64 20.10 -2.47 12.12
CA LYS A 64 19.24 -3.56 12.57
C LYS A 64 18.19 -3.85 11.52
N THR A 65 17.70 -5.09 11.51
CA THR A 65 16.64 -5.51 10.59
C THR A 65 15.51 -6.21 11.32
N LYS A 66 14.30 -6.08 10.80
CA LYS A 66 13.12 -6.81 11.27
C LYS A 66 12.33 -7.31 10.07
N LEU A 67 12.20 -8.63 9.95
CA LEU A 67 11.37 -9.26 8.93
C LEU A 67 9.91 -9.31 9.40
N PHE A 68 8.98 -8.97 8.52
CA PHE A 68 7.54 -9.13 8.75
C PHE A 68 7.03 -10.29 7.88
N THR A 69 6.52 -11.33 8.53
CA THR A 69 6.12 -12.60 7.89
C THR A 69 4.61 -12.74 7.66
N ASP A 70 3.78 -11.79 8.14
CA ASP A 70 2.30 -11.88 8.07
C ASP A 70 1.69 -11.67 6.67
N GLY A 71 2.53 -11.50 5.65
CA GLY A 71 2.15 -11.28 4.26
C GLY A 71 2.26 -12.55 3.44
N ILE A 72 1.16 -12.99 2.82
CA ILE A 72 1.16 -14.19 1.95
C ILE A 72 1.92 -13.93 0.64
N THR A 73 1.81 -12.72 0.08
CA THR A 73 2.24 -12.43 -1.31
C THR A 73 3.48 -11.57 -1.45
N ASN A 74 3.94 -10.86 -0.42
CA ASN A 74 5.12 -9.99 -0.50
C ASN A 74 5.95 -10.13 0.77
N LYS A 75 7.26 -9.98 0.62
CA LYS A 75 8.21 -9.96 1.73
C LYS A 75 8.49 -8.52 2.14
N LEU A 76 8.54 -8.28 3.45
CA LEU A 76 8.70 -6.94 4.00
C LEU A 76 9.77 -6.95 5.09
N VAL A 77 10.79 -6.12 4.94
CA VAL A 77 11.87 -5.94 5.92
C VAL A 77 11.89 -4.48 6.35
N ALA A 78 11.97 -4.21 7.65
CA ALA A 78 12.42 -2.92 8.15
C ALA A 78 13.94 -2.94 8.35
N CYS A 79 14.60 -1.86 7.95
CA CYS A 79 15.99 -1.56 8.29
C CYS A 79 16.03 -0.24 9.07
N TYR A 80 16.74 -0.20 10.19
CA TYR A 80 16.73 0.93 11.12
C TYR A 80 18.01 0.96 11.96
N THR A 81 18.39 2.12 12.48
CA THR A 81 19.49 2.27 13.44
C THR A 81 19.00 2.68 14.82
N ASP A 82 17.87 3.39 14.89
CA ASP A 82 17.22 3.82 16.13
C ASP A 82 16.33 2.71 16.73
N GLU A 83 16.44 2.44 18.03
CA GLU A 83 15.63 1.41 18.71
C GLU A 83 14.12 1.71 18.64
N GLY A 84 13.74 2.98 18.62
CA GLY A 84 12.36 3.43 18.44
C GLY A 84 11.84 3.28 17.01
N MET A 85 12.68 2.79 16.08
CA MET A 85 12.40 2.69 14.64
C MET A 85 11.99 4.02 14.00
N ALA A 86 12.39 5.16 14.59
CA ALA A 86 12.01 6.49 14.08
C ALA A 86 12.63 6.76 12.69
N ASP A 87 13.79 6.19 12.43
CA ASP A 87 14.53 6.30 11.18
C ASP A 87 14.24 5.15 10.20
N ALA A 88 13.33 4.24 10.56
CA ALA A 88 13.15 2.99 9.86
C ALA A 88 12.69 3.15 8.40
N VAL A 89 13.30 2.32 7.55
CA VAL A 89 12.99 2.19 6.13
C VAL A 89 12.37 0.81 5.90
N LEU A 90 11.19 0.78 5.29
CA LEU A 90 10.55 -0.45 4.86
C LEU A 90 10.95 -0.80 3.43
N VAL A 91 11.56 -1.97 3.26
CA VAL A 91 11.87 -2.59 1.97
C VAL A 91 10.84 -3.67 1.70
N ARG A 92 9.99 -3.46 0.70
CA ARG A 92 8.96 -4.42 0.25
C ARG A 92 9.39 -5.03 -1.07
N VAL A 93 9.57 -6.34 -1.07
CA VAL A 93 9.87 -7.15 -2.25
C VAL A 93 8.59 -7.82 -2.73
N TYR A 94 8.33 -7.73 -4.03
CA TYR A 94 7.19 -8.40 -4.66
C TYR A 94 7.40 -9.92 -4.67
N GLY A 95 6.35 -10.69 -4.35
CA GLY A 95 6.44 -12.16 -4.42
C GLY A 95 6.17 -12.72 -5.82
N ARG A 96 6.72 -13.92 -6.09
CA ARG A 96 6.62 -14.66 -7.35
C ARG A 96 5.19 -14.72 -7.90
N LYS A 97 5.05 -14.55 -9.21
CA LYS A 97 3.79 -14.73 -9.97
C LYS A 97 2.67 -13.75 -9.63
N THR A 98 2.93 -12.73 -8.81
CA THR A 98 1.91 -11.71 -8.51
C THR A 98 1.79 -10.65 -9.60
N GLU A 99 2.75 -10.56 -10.52
CA GLU A 99 2.70 -9.77 -11.76
C GLU A 99 1.56 -10.18 -12.71
N LEU A 100 1.14 -11.45 -12.68
CA LEU A 100 -0.03 -11.93 -13.43
C LEU A 100 -1.31 -11.25 -12.96
N LEU A 101 -1.38 -10.83 -11.70
CA LEU A 101 -2.56 -10.22 -11.08
C LEU A 101 -2.38 -8.71 -10.79
N VAL A 102 -1.14 -8.22 -10.73
CA VAL A 102 -0.80 -6.87 -10.28
C VAL A 102 0.10 -6.16 -11.27
N ASP A 103 -0.46 -5.12 -11.90
CA ASP A 103 0.29 -4.11 -12.65
C ASP A 103 1.09 -3.23 -11.67
N ARG A 104 2.42 -3.26 -11.80
CA ARG A 104 3.38 -2.55 -10.93
C ARG A 104 3.48 -1.08 -11.23
N GLU A 105 3.30 -0.68 -12.49
CA GLU A 105 3.31 0.72 -12.88
C GLU A 105 2.07 1.42 -12.33
N THR A 106 0.91 0.78 -12.45
CA THR A 106 -0.34 1.25 -11.85
C THR A 106 -0.23 1.27 -10.32
N GLU A 107 0.42 0.28 -9.69
CA GLU A 107 0.66 0.28 -8.25
C GLU A 107 1.54 1.47 -7.81
N LEU A 108 2.63 1.73 -8.52
CA LEU A 108 3.53 2.86 -8.22
C LEU A 108 2.86 4.22 -8.46
N ARG A 109 2.11 4.36 -9.56
CA ARG A 109 1.35 5.59 -9.88
C ARG A 109 0.32 5.87 -8.78
N ASN A 110 -0.47 4.86 -8.40
CA ASN A 110 -1.43 5.00 -7.30
C ASN A 110 -0.74 5.33 -5.97
N PHE A 111 0.47 4.80 -5.73
CA PHE A 111 1.28 5.17 -4.56
C PHE A 111 1.55 6.66 -4.52
N GLN A 112 2.07 7.19 -5.62
CA GLN A 112 2.46 8.59 -5.70
C GLN A 112 1.25 9.51 -5.55
N VAL A 113 0.11 9.15 -6.15
CA VAL A 113 -1.16 9.89 -5.99
C VAL A 113 -1.61 9.91 -4.53
N LEU A 114 -1.64 8.76 -3.85
CA LEU A 114 -2.03 8.67 -2.44
C LEU A 114 -1.06 9.47 -1.55
N ARG A 115 0.25 9.37 -1.81
CA ARG A 115 1.28 10.13 -1.08
C ARG A 115 1.06 11.64 -1.23
N ALA A 116 0.81 12.12 -2.45
CA ALA A 116 0.59 13.54 -2.73
C ALA A 116 -0.62 14.12 -1.95
N HIS A 117 -1.58 13.27 -1.57
CA HIS A 117 -2.75 13.64 -0.76
C HIS A 117 -2.60 13.27 0.74
N GLY A 118 -1.41 12.83 1.15
CA GLY A 118 -1.13 12.43 2.53
C GLY A 118 -1.80 11.13 2.97
N CYS A 119 -2.27 10.32 2.04
CA CYS A 119 -2.93 9.02 2.25
C CYS A 119 -1.99 7.82 2.03
N ALA A 120 -0.68 8.06 1.92
CA ALA A 120 0.34 7.02 1.89
C ALA A 120 1.60 7.50 2.63
N PRO A 121 2.44 6.58 3.15
CA PRO A 121 3.75 6.92 3.67
C PRO A 121 4.65 7.53 2.60
N ASP A 122 5.75 8.17 3.01
CA ASP A 122 6.73 8.66 2.06
C ASP A 122 7.37 7.52 1.26
N LEU A 123 7.37 7.65 -0.07
CA LEU A 123 8.08 6.74 -0.96
C LEU A 123 9.53 7.20 -1.12
N TYR A 124 10.49 6.36 -0.75
CA TYR A 124 11.91 6.69 -0.92
C TYR A 124 12.42 6.31 -2.31
N CYS A 125 12.10 5.09 -2.79
CA CYS A 125 12.38 4.68 -4.16
C CYS A 125 11.54 3.48 -4.60
N ALA A 126 11.46 3.28 -5.91
CA ALA A 126 11.11 1.99 -6.51
C ALA A 126 12.39 1.32 -7.03
N PHE A 127 12.45 -0.01 -6.96
CA PHE A 127 13.54 -0.82 -7.51
C PHE A 127 12.93 -1.96 -8.34
N GLN A 128 13.77 -2.76 -8.99
CA GLN A 128 13.37 -3.68 -10.07
C GLN A 128 12.19 -4.60 -9.69
N ASN A 129 12.17 -5.11 -8.45
CA ASN A 129 11.12 -6.00 -7.96
C ASN A 129 10.54 -5.55 -6.61
N GLY A 130 10.41 -4.24 -6.36
CA GLY A 130 9.81 -3.76 -5.12
C GLY A 130 9.84 -2.26 -4.89
N LEU A 131 9.47 -1.85 -3.67
CA LEU A 131 9.44 -0.45 -3.21
C LEU A 131 10.13 -0.29 -1.86
N CYS A 132 10.77 0.86 -1.66
CA CYS A 132 11.23 1.32 -0.35
C CYS A 132 10.43 2.54 0.09
N TYR A 133 9.84 2.49 1.28
CA TYR A 133 9.00 3.57 1.82
C TYR A 133 9.14 3.70 3.33
N GLN A 134 8.61 4.79 3.86
CA GLN A 134 8.65 5.13 5.28
C GLN A 134 7.92 4.09 6.14
N PHE A 135 8.53 3.74 7.27
CA PHE A 135 7.86 3.02 8.33
C PHE A 135 6.86 3.94 9.06
N LEU A 136 5.63 3.48 9.22
CA LEU A 136 4.62 4.20 10.01
C LEU A 136 4.56 3.58 11.41
N PRO A 137 4.88 4.35 12.47
CA PRO A 137 4.72 3.86 13.83
C PRO A 137 3.23 3.65 14.14
N GLY A 138 2.95 2.61 14.92
CA GLY A 138 1.59 2.24 15.31
C GLY A 138 1.39 0.73 15.34
N ILE A 139 0.15 0.34 15.59
CA ILE A 139 -0.27 -1.07 15.61
C ILE A 139 -1.07 -1.38 14.34
N ALA A 140 -0.83 -2.56 13.75
CA ALA A 140 -1.72 -3.07 12.72
C ALA A 140 -3.04 -3.52 13.38
N LEU A 141 -4.17 -3.14 12.79
CA LEU A 141 -5.47 -3.49 13.37
C LEU A 141 -5.78 -4.98 13.20
N GLY A 142 -6.60 -5.46 14.12
CA GLY A 142 -7.22 -6.79 14.11
C GLY A 142 -8.75 -6.67 14.10
N PRO A 143 -9.49 -7.78 13.93
CA PRO A 143 -10.94 -7.77 13.84
C PRO A 143 -11.65 -7.08 15.02
N ASP A 144 -11.15 -7.25 16.24
CA ASP A 144 -11.76 -6.62 17.41
C ASP A 144 -11.54 -5.11 17.45
N HIS A 145 -10.39 -4.64 16.95
CA HIS A 145 -10.10 -3.22 16.89
C HIS A 145 -11.04 -2.45 15.95
N VAL A 146 -11.43 -3.03 14.81
CA VAL A 146 -12.31 -2.33 13.85
C VAL A 146 -13.77 -2.29 14.29
N ARG A 147 -14.13 -3.01 15.36
CA ARG A 147 -15.45 -2.94 16.00
C ARG A 147 -15.56 -1.79 17.00
N ASP A 148 -14.43 -1.27 17.47
CA ASP A 148 -14.41 -0.09 18.33
C ASP A 148 -14.96 1.13 17.57
N PRO A 149 -16.04 1.78 18.07
CA PRO A 149 -16.65 2.93 17.40
C PRO A 149 -15.67 4.09 17.16
N CYS A 150 -14.71 4.31 18.05
CA CYS A 150 -13.68 5.33 17.89
C CYS A 150 -12.78 5.00 16.70
N ILE A 151 -12.29 3.76 16.62
CA ILE A 151 -11.41 3.33 15.53
C ILE A 151 -12.14 3.27 14.20
N PHE A 152 -13.34 2.68 14.15
CA PHE A 152 -14.14 2.59 12.93
C PHE A 152 -14.43 3.96 12.31
N ARG A 153 -14.77 4.96 13.12
CA ARG A 153 -15.00 6.34 12.65
C ARG A 153 -13.76 6.94 12.00
N LEU A 154 -12.58 6.67 12.56
CA LEU A 154 -11.33 7.14 11.98
C LEU A 154 -11.02 6.41 10.66
N VAL A 155 -11.27 5.09 10.57
CA VAL A 155 -11.15 4.31 9.32
C VAL A 155 -12.06 4.88 8.24
N ALA A 156 -13.32 5.13 8.57
CA ALA A 156 -14.30 5.70 7.64
C ALA A 156 -13.87 7.09 7.14
N ARG A 157 -13.35 7.96 8.02
CA ARG A 157 -12.83 9.28 7.65
C ARG A 157 -11.66 9.19 6.67
N GLU A 158 -10.72 8.27 6.89
CA GLU A 158 -9.62 8.08 5.93
C GLU A 158 -10.08 7.52 4.60
N MET A 159 -11.01 6.56 4.60
CA MET A 159 -11.57 6.06 3.36
C MET A 159 -12.32 7.17 2.58
N ALA A 160 -13.04 8.05 3.28
CA ALA A 160 -13.63 9.23 2.66
C ALA A 160 -12.58 10.16 2.02
N ARG A 161 -11.44 10.37 2.70
CA ARG A 161 -10.32 11.14 2.13
C ARG A 161 -9.76 10.48 0.87
N VAL A 162 -9.56 9.17 0.89
CA VAL A 162 -9.07 8.42 -0.28
C VAL A 162 -10.07 8.51 -1.44
N HIS A 163 -11.36 8.32 -1.16
CA HIS A 163 -12.43 8.37 -2.17
C HIS A 163 -12.61 9.76 -2.78
N ALA A 164 -12.25 10.83 -2.05
CA ALA A 164 -12.32 12.20 -2.53
C ALA A 164 -11.13 12.60 -3.44
N ILE A 165 -10.14 11.72 -3.65
CA ILE A 165 -9.01 11.99 -4.55
C ILE A 165 -9.46 11.82 -6.01
N HIS A 166 -9.37 12.89 -6.78
CA HIS A 166 -9.69 12.91 -8.21
C HIS A 166 -8.40 13.09 -9.02
N ALA A 167 -8.11 12.17 -9.94
CA ALA A 167 -6.96 12.29 -10.81
C ALA A 167 -7.27 13.25 -11.98
N ASN A 168 -6.85 14.51 -11.84
CA ASN A 168 -6.75 15.51 -12.91
C ASN A 168 -7.97 15.61 -13.84
N GLY A 169 -9.18 15.68 -13.28
CA GLY A 169 -10.41 15.96 -14.05
C GLY A 169 -10.96 14.80 -14.88
N SER A 170 -10.35 13.60 -14.81
CA SER A 170 -10.89 12.39 -15.43
C SER A 170 -11.66 11.56 -14.40
N LEU A 171 -12.89 11.13 -14.75
CA LEU A 171 -13.65 10.23 -13.90
C LEU A 171 -12.93 8.87 -13.84
N PRO A 172 -12.70 8.32 -12.64
CA PRO A 172 -12.08 7.01 -12.50
C PRO A 172 -12.97 5.96 -13.18
N ARG A 173 -12.34 5.00 -13.87
CA ARG A 173 -13.04 3.87 -14.51
C ARG A 173 -13.07 2.67 -13.58
N PRO A 174 -14.18 1.90 -13.54
CA PRO A 174 -14.27 0.72 -12.70
C PRO A 174 -13.31 -0.36 -13.21
N MET A 175 -12.26 -0.60 -12.45
CA MET A 175 -11.24 -1.61 -12.73
C MET A 175 -11.66 -3.04 -12.33
N LEU A 176 -12.82 -3.20 -11.68
CA LEU A 176 -13.34 -4.48 -11.22
C LEU A 176 -13.55 -5.46 -12.39
N TRP A 177 -14.27 -5.01 -13.43
CA TRP A 177 -14.66 -5.87 -14.56
C TRP A 177 -13.46 -6.40 -15.33
N GLN A 178 -12.51 -5.51 -15.65
CA GLN A 178 -11.27 -5.89 -16.33
C GLN A 178 -10.47 -6.92 -15.50
N LYS A 179 -10.41 -6.73 -14.17
CA LYS A 179 -9.70 -7.66 -13.29
C LYS A 179 -10.37 -9.02 -13.21
N LEU A 180 -11.69 -9.07 -13.02
CA LEU A 180 -12.42 -10.33 -12.93
C LEU A 180 -12.32 -11.12 -14.24
N HIS A 181 -12.46 -10.44 -15.39
CA HIS A 181 -12.26 -11.08 -16.68
C HIS A 181 -10.84 -11.64 -16.82
N LYS A 182 -9.80 -10.86 -16.46
CA LYS A 182 -8.42 -11.34 -16.43
C LYS A 182 -8.26 -12.57 -15.51
N TYR A 183 -8.88 -12.58 -14.34
CA TYR A 183 -8.83 -13.74 -13.45
C TYR A 183 -9.44 -14.97 -14.09
N LEU A 184 -10.60 -14.86 -14.73
CA LEU A 184 -11.24 -15.98 -15.45
C LEU A 184 -10.34 -16.55 -16.54
N THR A 185 -9.64 -15.70 -17.31
CA THR A 185 -8.68 -16.18 -18.33
C THR A 185 -7.49 -16.96 -17.76
N LEU A 186 -7.20 -16.83 -16.45
CA LEU A 186 -6.12 -17.54 -15.77
C LEU A 186 -6.59 -18.85 -15.11
N VAL A 187 -7.92 -19.06 -15.01
CA VAL A 187 -8.49 -20.27 -14.43
C VAL A 187 -8.20 -21.45 -15.37
N LYS A 188 -7.61 -22.51 -14.82
CA LYS A 188 -7.38 -23.76 -15.56
C LYS A 188 -8.70 -24.50 -15.73
N THR A 189 -8.83 -25.29 -16.80
CA THR A 189 -10.02 -26.09 -17.09
C THR A 189 -10.22 -27.27 -16.13
N ASP A 190 -9.15 -27.74 -15.49
CA ASP A 190 -9.20 -28.85 -14.51
C ASP A 190 -9.48 -28.30 -13.11
N LEU A 191 -10.73 -27.92 -12.85
CA LEU A 191 -11.20 -27.51 -11.53
C LEU A 191 -11.78 -28.71 -10.78
N SER A 192 -11.78 -28.62 -9.44
CA SER A 192 -12.52 -29.57 -8.60
C SER A 192 -14.00 -29.60 -9.01
N PRO A 193 -14.68 -30.75 -8.99
CA PRO A 193 -16.11 -30.84 -9.32
C PRO A 193 -17.02 -29.93 -8.46
N ASP A 194 -16.56 -29.52 -7.27
CA ASP A 194 -17.30 -28.59 -6.41
C ASP A 194 -17.21 -27.12 -6.85
N VAL A 195 -16.36 -26.82 -7.84
CA VAL A 195 -16.15 -25.46 -8.34
C VAL A 195 -17.00 -25.27 -9.61
N PRO A 196 -17.77 -24.17 -9.71
CA PRO A 196 -18.54 -23.87 -10.92
C PRO A 196 -17.66 -23.87 -12.17
N SER A 197 -18.21 -24.32 -13.30
CA SER A 197 -17.49 -24.33 -14.57
C SER A 197 -17.09 -22.90 -14.99
N PRO A 198 -16.02 -22.74 -15.78
CA PRO A 198 -15.64 -21.43 -16.31
C PRO A 198 -16.81 -20.71 -17.00
N GLN A 199 -17.66 -21.44 -17.74
CA GLN A 199 -18.84 -20.88 -18.40
C GLN A 199 -19.87 -20.36 -17.37
N ALA A 200 -20.11 -21.09 -16.28
CA ALA A 200 -21.00 -20.63 -15.22
C ALA A 200 -20.46 -19.35 -14.57
N LEU A 201 -19.14 -19.29 -14.29
CA LEU A 201 -18.50 -18.10 -13.74
C LEU A 201 -18.57 -16.88 -14.68
N GLU A 202 -18.49 -17.10 -15.99
CA GLU A 202 -18.67 -16.03 -17.00
C GLU A 202 -20.10 -15.49 -17.00
N GLN A 203 -21.11 -16.34 -16.85
CA GLN A 203 -22.51 -15.92 -16.74
C GLN A 203 -22.77 -15.12 -15.45
N GLU A 204 -22.23 -15.57 -14.32
CA GLU A 204 -22.29 -14.82 -13.06
C GLU A 204 -21.62 -13.43 -13.17
N LEU A 205 -20.48 -13.36 -13.85
CA LEU A 205 -19.80 -12.08 -14.10
C LEU A 205 -20.65 -11.14 -14.98
N LEU A 206 -21.32 -11.68 -16.00
CA LEU A 206 -22.22 -10.92 -16.86
C LEU A 206 -23.43 -10.40 -16.06
N TRP A 207 -24.06 -11.27 -15.27
CA TRP A 207 -25.17 -10.91 -14.39
C TRP A 207 -24.78 -9.79 -13.41
N MET A 208 -23.61 -9.87 -12.77
CA MET A 208 -23.10 -8.79 -11.91
C MET A 208 -22.91 -7.48 -12.68
N LYS A 209 -22.40 -7.55 -13.91
CA LYS A 209 -22.14 -6.38 -14.75
C LYS A 209 -23.42 -5.67 -15.21
N GLU A 210 -24.53 -6.40 -15.30
CA GLU A 210 -25.86 -5.84 -15.61
C GLU A 210 -26.57 -5.33 -14.35
N THR A 211 -26.40 -6.03 -13.22
CA THR A 211 -27.15 -5.77 -11.99
C THR A 211 -26.56 -4.63 -11.13
N LEU A 212 -25.23 -4.46 -11.12
CA LEU A 212 -24.58 -3.48 -10.24
C LEU A 212 -24.63 -2.02 -10.74
N PRO A 213 -24.48 -1.69 -12.03
CA PRO A 213 -24.53 -0.29 -12.50
C PRO A 213 -25.81 0.48 -12.14
N PRO A 214 -27.03 -0.13 -12.20
CA PRO A 214 -28.26 0.53 -11.78
C PRO A 214 -28.30 1.02 -10.33
N LEU A 215 -27.44 0.49 -9.44
CA LEU A 215 -27.36 0.94 -8.05
C LEU A 215 -26.80 2.36 -7.90
N GLY A 216 -26.25 2.95 -8.96
CA GLY A 216 -25.78 4.34 -8.96
C GLY A 216 -24.61 4.62 -8.02
N SER A 217 -23.88 3.58 -7.59
CA SER A 217 -22.71 3.74 -6.71
C SER A 217 -21.60 4.52 -7.43
N PRO A 218 -21.12 5.64 -6.88
CA PRO A 218 -20.08 6.44 -7.52
C PRO A 218 -18.77 5.65 -7.69
N VAL A 219 -18.18 5.72 -8.88
CA VAL A 219 -16.83 5.21 -9.08
C VAL A 219 -15.85 6.21 -8.50
N VAL A 220 -15.04 5.76 -7.55
CA VAL A 220 -14.05 6.57 -6.83
C VAL A 220 -12.71 5.84 -6.76
N LEU A 221 -11.65 6.54 -6.36
CA LEU A 221 -10.39 5.89 -6.02
C LEU A 221 -10.59 5.01 -4.79
N CYS A 222 -10.53 3.69 -4.94
CA CYS A 222 -10.71 2.74 -3.84
C CYS A 222 -9.40 2.04 -3.46
N HIS A 223 -9.26 1.68 -2.18
CA HIS A 223 -8.15 0.83 -1.71
C HIS A 223 -8.24 -0.60 -2.30
N ASN A 224 -9.46 -1.15 -2.42
CA ASN A 224 -9.76 -2.49 -2.95
C ASN A 224 -9.16 -3.68 -2.16
N ASP A 225 -8.62 -3.46 -0.95
CA ASP A 225 -7.99 -4.50 -0.12
C ASP A 225 -7.93 -4.04 1.35
N LEU A 226 -9.05 -3.54 1.89
CA LEU A 226 -9.10 -2.92 3.23
C LEU A 226 -9.16 -3.96 4.36
N LEU A 227 -8.22 -4.90 4.38
CA LEU A 227 -8.04 -5.85 5.46
C LEU A 227 -7.56 -5.13 6.73
N CYS A 228 -7.96 -5.61 7.92
CA CYS A 228 -7.56 -4.99 9.20
C CYS A 228 -6.04 -4.78 9.31
N LYS A 229 -5.25 -5.77 8.88
CA LYS A 229 -3.78 -5.71 8.89
C LYS A 229 -3.14 -4.65 7.97
N ASN A 230 -3.91 -4.10 7.03
CA ASN A 230 -3.48 -3.02 6.14
C ASN A 230 -3.73 -1.63 6.75
N ILE A 231 -4.38 -1.59 7.92
CA ILE A 231 -4.70 -0.37 8.66
C ILE A 231 -3.72 -0.22 9.81
N ILE A 232 -3.01 0.91 9.86
CA ILE A 232 -2.09 1.23 10.96
C ILE A 232 -2.73 2.31 11.83
N TYR A 233 -2.87 1.99 13.12
CA TYR A 233 -3.39 2.91 14.12
C TYR A 233 -2.25 3.40 15.03
N ASP A 234 -2.08 4.72 15.06
CA ASP A 234 -1.11 5.40 15.90
C ASP A 234 -1.82 6.02 17.11
N ARG A 235 -1.66 5.38 18.28
CA ARG A 235 -2.29 5.80 19.55
C ARG A 235 -1.82 7.18 20.00
N THR A 236 -0.60 7.58 19.67
CA THR A 236 -0.03 8.89 20.08
C THR A 236 -0.66 10.06 19.35
N ARG A 237 -1.42 9.77 18.29
CA ARG A 237 -2.16 10.73 17.46
C ARG A 237 -3.67 10.49 17.52
N GLY A 238 -4.15 9.96 18.65
CA GLY A 238 -5.57 9.81 18.95
C GLY A 238 -6.34 11.13 18.79
N PRO A 239 -7.67 11.08 18.64
CA PRO A 239 -8.48 12.26 18.37
C PRO A 239 -8.22 13.30 19.45
N GLY A 240 -7.74 14.49 19.06
CA GLY A 240 -7.79 15.63 19.96
C GLY A 240 -9.23 15.80 20.42
N GLU A 241 -9.42 15.87 21.72
CA GLU A 241 -10.67 16.37 22.29
C GLU A 241 -11.01 17.70 21.62
N SER A 242 -12.29 17.82 21.29
CA SER A 242 -12.87 18.88 20.46
C SER A 242 -12.79 20.22 21.15
#